data_AF-A0A1I5ZPQ2-F1
#
_entry.id   AF-A0A1I5ZPQ2-F1
#
_cell.length_a   1.000
_cell.length_b   1.000
_cell.length_c   1.000
_cell.angle_alpha   90.00
_cell.angle_beta   90.00
_cell.angle_gamma   90.00
#
_symmetry.space_group_name_H-M   'P 1'
#
loop_
_entity.id
_entity.type
_entity.pdbx_description
1 polymer ?
#
loop_
_entity_poly.entity_id
_entity_poly.type
_entity_poly.pdbx_seq_one_letter_code
_entity_poly.pdbx_strand_id
1 'polypeptide(L)'
;MSLVKTSGIISQHEFEQYAAEWTRLTHSANGAELQEVFQASKNKLIQGVDFPLTDVIQLLSTVGAHHIKARFIINNDSSAAKPYFTLALLATDRLGARLSSYYSTNELVEKEITDADGMNVADILARKWLQQWAALKKVSPALFDTTYGPLRGYTFDLKDFMKPLSELKKASPAQLEQASLRISFGLHEFYRSTGPDTDAKVHSFGLVVHLANLGNANPAGANLEEFSPFYDVSAPCPPTC
;
A
#
# COMPACT_ATOMS: atom_id res chain seq x y z
N MET A 1 5.69 -15.19 -30.63
CA MET A 1 6.27 -13.96 -30.08
C MET A 1 6.42 -14.15 -28.58
N SER A 2 7.65 -14.19 -28.06
CA SER A 2 7.90 -14.30 -26.63
C SER A 2 7.77 -12.91 -26.02
N LEU A 3 6.78 -12.70 -25.14
CA LEU A 3 6.61 -11.46 -24.41
C LEU A 3 7.72 -11.38 -23.36
N VAL A 4 8.58 -10.37 -23.46
CA VAL A 4 9.54 -10.05 -22.41
C VAL A 4 8.72 -9.60 -21.19
N LYS A 5 8.79 -10.34 -20.08
CA LYS A 5 8.15 -9.96 -18.81
C LYS A 5 8.84 -8.70 -18.30
N THR A 6 8.19 -7.55 -18.41
CA THR A 6 8.67 -6.31 -17.79
C THR A 6 8.63 -6.52 -16.27
N SER A 7 9.77 -6.28 -15.60
CA SER A 7 9.81 -6.31 -14.14
C SER A 7 8.71 -5.41 -13.58
N GLY A 8 8.02 -5.87 -12.54
CA GLY A 8 6.95 -5.10 -11.90
C GLY A 8 5.56 -5.16 -12.56
N ILE A 9 5.38 -5.89 -13.66
CA ILE A 9 4.06 -6.14 -14.25
C ILE A 9 3.66 -7.61 -14.11
N ILE A 10 2.45 -7.87 -13.63
CA ILE A 10 1.87 -9.22 -13.55
C ILE A 10 0.70 -9.39 -14.52
N SER A 11 0.54 -10.62 -15.03
CA SER A 11 -0.57 -11.00 -15.89
C SER A 11 -1.89 -11.08 -15.12
N GLN A 12 -3.00 -11.15 -15.85
CA GLN A 12 -4.32 -11.34 -15.24
C GLN A 12 -4.44 -12.67 -14.49
N HIS A 13 -3.88 -13.74 -15.03
CA HIS A 13 -3.88 -15.05 -14.36
C HIS A 13 -3.09 -15.00 -13.05
N GLU A 14 -1.89 -14.40 -13.05
CA GLU A 14 -1.11 -14.20 -11.82
C GLU A 14 -1.87 -13.36 -10.79
N PHE A 15 -2.48 -12.24 -11.22
CA PHE A 15 -3.31 -11.41 -10.34
C PHE A 15 -4.46 -12.19 -9.70
N GLU A 16 -5.23 -12.93 -10.50
CA GLU A 16 -6.36 -13.73 -10.01
C GLU A 16 -5.90 -14.81 -9.02
N GLN A 17 -4.81 -15.50 -9.31
CA GLN A 17 -4.20 -16.49 -8.40
C GLN A 17 -3.76 -15.84 -7.08
N TYR A 18 -3.01 -14.74 -7.13
CA TYR A 18 -2.48 -14.08 -5.94
C TYR A 18 -3.58 -13.42 -5.10
N ALA A 19 -4.64 -12.90 -5.73
CA ALA A 19 -5.82 -12.35 -5.05
C ALA A 19 -6.70 -13.44 -4.43
N ALA A 20 -6.81 -14.60 -5.08
CA ALA A 20 -7.51 -15.75 -4.52
C ALA A 20 -6.80 -16.26 -3.26
N GLU A 21 -5.47 -16.28 -3.25
CA GLU A 21 -4.68 -16.67 -2.08
C GLU A 21 -4.86 -15.69 -0.91
N TRP A 22 -4.90 -14.38 -1.18
CA TRP A 22 -5.28 -13.38 -0.17
C TRP A 22 -6.66 -13.65 0.42
N THR A 23 -7.64 -13.95 -0.45
CA THR A 23 -9.00 -14.29 -0.03
C THR A 23 -9.01 -15.55 0.83
N ARG A 24 -8.25 -16.59 0.45
CA ARG A 24 -8.14 -17.83 1.22
C ARG A 24 -7.59 -17.57 2.63
N LEU A 25 -6.49 -16.82 2.75
CA LEU A 25 -5.85 -16.54 4.04
C LEU A 25 -6.76 -15.75 4.98
N THR A 26 -7.47 -14.74 4.47
CA THR A 26 -8.37 -13.89 5.27
C THR A 26 -9.65 -14.61 5.71
N HIS A 27 -10.09 -15.65 4.98
CA HIS A 27 -11.22 -16.48 5.42
C HIS A 27 -10.78 -17.67 6.29
N SER A 28 -9.47 -17.93 6.39
CA SER A 28 -8.96 -19.03 7.21
C SER A 28 -9.04 -18.69 8.70
N ALA A 29 -9.40 -19.67 9.53
CA ALA A 29 -9.31 -19.53 10.98
C ALA A 29 -7.84 -19.54 11.48
N ASN A 30 -6.88 -19.89 10.61
CA ASN A 30 -5.48 -20.02 10.94
C ASN A 30 -4.72 -18.69 10.76
N GLY A 31 -4.66 -17.88 11.83
CA GLY A 31 -3.90 -16.63 11.81
C GLY A 31 -2.37 -16.80 11.66
N ALA A 32 -1.82 -18.01 11.74
CA ALA A 32 -0.37 -18.23 11.62
C ALA A 32 0.12 -18.05 10.18
N GLU A 33 -0.58 -18.60 9.18
CA GLU A 33 -0.23 -18.40 7.77
C GLU A 33 -0.33 -16.92 7.37
N LEU A 34 -1.38 -16.23 7.84
CA LEU A 34 -1.53 -14.80 7.62
C LEU A 34 -0.41 -14.00 8.28
N GLN A 35 0.02 -14.38 9.48
CA GLN A 35 1.15 -13.76 10.15
C GLN A 35 2.45 -13.93 9.34
N GLU A 36 2.69 -15.11 8.77
CA GLU A 36 3.93 -15.43 8.04
C GLU A 36 4.10 -14.61 6.77
N VAL A 37 3.02 -14.38 6.00
CA VAL A 37 3.09 -13.59 4.75
C VAL A 37 3.39 -12.11 5.00
N PHE A 38 3.12 -11.60 6.20
CA PHE A 38 3.47 -10.23 6.60
C PHE A 38 4.82 -10.12 7.30
N GLN A 39 5.52 -11.23 7.61
CA GLN A 39 6.83 -11.17 8.22
C GLN A 39 7.90 -10.85 7.18
N ALA A 40 8.55 -9.70 7.31
CA ALA A 40 9.68 -9.34 6.47
C ALA A 40 10.97 -10.02 6.98
N SER A 41 11.24 -9.86 8.28
CA SER A 41 12.34 -10.49 9.00
C SER A 41 11.88 -11.01 10.37
N LYS A 42 12.78 -11.65 11.15
CA LYS A 42 12.42 -12.28 12.43
C LYS A 42 11.81 -11.24 13.38
N ASN A 43 10.51 -11.35 13.61
CA ASN A 43 9.67 -10.46 14.44
C ASN A 43 9.43 -9.04 13.88
N LYS A 44 9.66 -8.79 12.58
CA LYS A 44 9.28 -7.52 11.95
C LYS A 44 8.23 -7.73 10.88
N LEU A 45 7.21 -6.88 10.91
CA LEU A 45 6.20 -6.83 9.87
C LEU A 45 6.69 -5.99 8.70
N ILE A 46 6.24 -6.33 7.49
CA ILE A 46 6.33 -5.45 6.32
C ILE A 46 5.58 -4.15 6.67
N GLN A 47 6.24 -3.01 6.52
CA GLN A 47 5.71 -1.67 6.81
C GLN A 47 5.14 -0.97 5.58
N GLY A 48 5.37 -1.50 4.39
CA GLY A 48 4.91 -0.95 3.14
C GLY A 48 5.59 -1.58 1.94
N VAL A 49 5.29 -1.03 0.77
CA VAL A 49 5.86 -1.43 -0.51
C VAL A 49 6.24 -0.20 -1.33
N ASP A 50 7.34 -0.30 -2.08
CA ASP A 50 7.84 0.76 -2.94
C ASP A 50 7.56 0.44 -4.41
N PHE A 51 6.96 1.39 -5.12
CA PHE A 51 6.78 1.35 -6.56
C PHE A 51 7.77 2.31 -7.22
N PRO A 52 8.59 1.86 -8.18
CA PRO A 52 9.43 2.75 -8.96
C PRO A 52 8.62 3.88 -9.59
N LEU A 53 9.11 5.12 -9.50
CA LEU A 53 8.35 6.27 -10.01
C LEU A 53 8.07 6.16 -11.51
N THR A 54 8.95 5.49 -12.27
CA THR A 54 8.73 5.20 -13.70
C THR A 54 7.44 4.43 -13.95
N ASP A 55 7.17 3.41 -13.14
CA ASP A 55 6.00 2.54 -13.26
C ASP A 55 4.74 3.30 -12.84
N VAL A 56 4.85 4.12 -11.78
CA VAL A 56 3.78 5.00 -11.32
C VAL A 56 3.42 6.03 -12.39
N ILE A 57 4.40 6.65 -13.04
CA ILE A 57 4.14 7.60 -14.14
C ILE A 57 3.41 6.90 -15.30
N GLN A 58 3.81 5.68 -15.66
CA GLN A 58 3.13 4.92 -16.71
C GLN A 58 1.68 4.59 -16.33
N LEU A 59 1.46 4.12 -15.09
CA LEU A 59 0.13 3.87 -14.54
C LEU A 59 -0.76 5.12 -14.60
N LEU A 60 -0.24 6.27 -14.16
CA LEU A 60 -0.95 7.54 -14.14
C LEU A 60 -1.19 8.15 -15.54
N SER A 61 -0.37 7.76 -16.51
CA SER A 61 -0.52 8.17 -17.91
C SER A 61 -1.60 7.37 -18.66
N THR A 62 -2.30 6.44 -17.99
CA THR A 62 -3.40 5.67 -18.58
C THR A 62 -4.56 6.58 -18.98
N VAL A 63 -4.84 6.65 -20.28
CA VAL A 63 -5.91 7.50 -20.83
C VAL A 63 -7.27 7.07 -20.30
N GLY A 64 -8.04 8.03 -19.78
CA GLY A 64 -9.38 7.78 -19.24
C GLY A 64 -9.40 7.27 -17.79
N ALA A 65 -8.23 7.13 -17.15
CA ALA A 65 -8.15 6.77 -15.74
C ALA A 65 -8.89 7.80 -14.88
N HIS A 66 -9.71 7.29 -13.96
CA HIS A 66 -10.40 8.08 -12.95
C HIS A 66 -9.99 7.66 -11.53
N HIS A 67 -9.70 6.37 -11.37
CA HIS A 67 -9.29 5.81 -10.09
C HIS A 67 -8.03 4.97 -10.24
N ILE A 68 -7.24 4.93 -9.16
CA ILE A 68 -6.20 3.94 -8.96
C ILE A 68 -6.69 2.97 -7.88
N LYS A 69 -6.75 1.68 -8.22
CA LYS A 69 -7.09 0.62 -7.28
C LYS A 69 -5.81 -0.01 -6.78
N ALA A 70 -5.64 -0.06 -5.46
CA ALA A 70 -4.68 -0.94 -4.81
C ALA A 70 -5.40 -2.22 -4.40
N ARG A 71 -4.86 -3.38 -4.78
CA ARG A 71 -5.44 -4.69 -4.50
C ARG A 71 -4.48 -5.54 -3.72
N PHE A 72 -5.01 -6.20 -2.71
CA PHE A 72 -4.25 -7.07 -1.82
C PHE A 72 -4.01 -8.41 -2.49
N ILE A 73 -2.76 -8.81 -2.52
CA ILE A 73 -2.32 -10.04 -3.17
C ILE A 73 -1.24 -10.72 -2.32
N ILE A 74 -1.18 -12.04 -2.41
CA ILE A 74 -0.07 -12.83 -1.88
C ILE A 74 0.82 -13.23 -3.04
N ASN A 75 1.98 -12.59 -3.14
CA ASN A 75 2.95 -12.98 -4.16
C ASN A 75 3.59 -14.30 -3.73
N ASN A 76 3.34 -15.34 -4.52
CA ASN A 76 3.92 -16.68 -4.36
C ASN A 76 4.66 -17.12 -5.63
N ASP A 77 5.19 -16.17 -6.41
CA ASP A 77 6.04 -16.46 -7.56
C ASP A 77 7.21 -17.37 -7.13
N SER A 78 7.50 -18.40 -7.93
CA SER A 78 8.59 -19.36 -7.71
C SER A 78 9.97 -18.73 -7.49
N SER A 79 10.16 -17.49 -7.92
CA SER A 79 11.39 -16.72 -7.70
C SER A 79 11.49 -16.09 -6.30
N ALA A 80 10.38 -15.96 -5.58
CA ALA A 80 10.37 -15.50 -4.20
C ALA A 80 10.80 -16.62 -3.23
N ALA A 81 11.62 -16.27 -2.24
CA ALA A 81 12.08 -17.23 -1.23
C ALA A 81 10.94 -17.80 -0.37
N LYS A 82 9.87 -17.03 -0.20
CA LYS A 82 8.63 -17.42 0.48
C LYS A 82 7.47 -16.55 -0.01
N PRO A 83 6.20 -16.99 0.16
CA PRO A 83 5.05 -16.13 -0.07
C PRO A 83 5.05 -14.90 0.82
N TYR A 84 4.63 -13.75 0.30
CA TYR A 84 4.51 -12.51 1.08
C TYR A 84 3.35 -11.65 0.61
N PHE A 85 2.86 -10.81 1.52
CA PHE A 85 1.84 -9.81 1.22
C PHE A 85 2.45 -8.64 0.44
N THR A 86 1.77 -8.24 -0.64
CA THR A 86 2.11 -7.04 -1.42
C THR A 86 0.84 -6.45 -2.04
N LEU A 87 1.01 -5.43 -2.88
CA LEU A 87 -0.06 -4.73 -3.56
C LEU A 87 0.07 -4.86 -5.08
N ALA A 88 -1.07 -5.01 -5.76
CA ALA A 88 -1.21 -4.75 -7.18
C ALA A 88 -1.94 -3.41 -7.41
N LEU A 89 -1.34 -2.51 -8.19
CA LEU A 89 -1.95 -1.27 -8.64
C LEU A 89 -2.52 -1.43 -10.05
N LEU A 90 -3.71 -0.87 -10.27
CA LEU A 90 -4.32 -0.76 -11.59
C LEU A 90 -5.14 0.53 -11.72
N ALA A 91 -5.23 1.06 -12.94
CA ALA A 91 -6.08 2.18 -13.27
C ALA A 91 -7.46 1.70 -13.77
N THR A 92 -8.51 2.39 -13.36
CA THR A 92 -9.87 2.17 -13.84
C THR A 92 -10.56 3.46 -14.26
N ASP A 93 -11.56 3.35 -15.12
CA ASP A 93 -12.48 4.44 -15.42
C ASP A 93 -13.45 4.74 -14.25
N ARG A 94 -14.43 5.63 -14.51
CA ARG A 94 -15.50 5.99 -13.55
C ARG A 94 -16.46 4.83 -13.23
N LEU A 95 -16.60 3.88 -14.14
CA LEU A 95 -17.49 2.72 -14.00
C LEU A 95 -16.77 1.51 -13.39
N GLY A 96 -15.47 1.63 -13.11
CA GLY A 96 -14.65 0.60 -12.50
C GLY A 96 -14.01 -0.39 -13.49
N ALA A 97 -14.14 -0.15 -14.81
CA ALA A 97 -13.50 -0.97 -15.84
C ALA A 97 -11.98 -0.77 -15.83
N ARG A 98 -11.21 -1.85 -15.87
CA ARG A 98 -9.74 -1.82 -15.89
C ARG A 98 -9.23 -1.26 -17.22
N LEU A 99 -8.34 -0.27 -17.12
CA LEU A 99 -7.71 0.40 -18.26
C LEU A 99 -6.21 0.14 -18.40
N SER A 100 -5.55 -0.38 -17.35
CA SER A 100 -4.11 -0.65 -17.35
C SER A 100 -3.77 -2.11 -17.09
N SER A 101 -2.49 -2.45 -17.24
CA SER A 101 -1.88 -3.65 -16.65
C SER A 101 -1.92 -3.60 -15.10
N TYR A 102 -1.58 -4.71 -14.46
CA TYR A 102 -1.35 -4.78 -13.02
C TYR A 102 0.12 -4.51 -12.71
N TYR A 103 0.38 -3.45 -11.96
CA TYR A 103 1.71 -3.11 -11.47
C TYR A 103 1.86 -3.68 -10.07
N SER A 104 2.90 -4.48 -9.84
CA SER A 104 3.20 -5.11 -8.55
C SER A 104 4.67 -4.92 -8.25
N THR A 105 5.05 -4.97 -6.98
CA THR A 105 6.45 -4.80 -6.56
C THR A 105 6.88 -5.91 -5.62
N ASN A 106 8.18 -6.18 -5.66
CA ASN A 106 8.89 -7.06 -4.73
C ASN A 106 9.72 -6.25 -3.71
N GLU A 107 9.70 -4.92 -3.82
CA GLU A 107 10.42 -4.00 -2.92
C GLU A 107 9.63 -3.79 -1.63
N LEU A 108 9.93 -4.62 -0.63
CA LEU A 108 9.31 -4.56 0.69
C LEU A 108 10.05 -3.58 1.60
N VAL A 109 9.28 -2.81 2.37
CA VAL A 109 9.82 -1.82 3.31
C VAL A 109 9.73 -2.36 4.73
N GLU A 110 10.86 -2.40 5.44
CA GLU A 110 10.94 -2.82 6.86
C GLU A 110 11.19 -1.66 7.84
N LYS A 111 11.46 -0.45 7.32
CA LYS A 111 11.94 0.67 8.13
C LYS A 111 10.79 1.33 8.90
N GLU A 112 11.01 1.56 10.19
CA GLU A 112 10.12 2.35 11.04
C GLU A 112 10.19 3.83 10.65
N ILE A 113 9.03 4.49 10.62
CA ILE A 113 8.91 5.91 10.31
C ILE A 113 9.30 6.70 11.56
N THR A 114 10.34 7.54 11.44
CA THR A 114 10.83 8.40 12.52
C THR A 114 10.04 9.70 12.60
N ASP A 115 9.97 10.29 13.80
CA ASP A 115 9.32 11.57 14.05
C ASP A 115 9.91 12.68 13.17
N ALA A 116 9.05 13.59 12.68
CA ALA A 116 9.46 14.84 12.03
C ALA A 116 8.72 16.00 12.69
N ASP A 117 9.38 17.15 12.84
CA ASP A 117 8.81 18.33 13.47
C ASP A 117 7.92 19.14 12.51
N GLY A 118 6.75 19.56 13.01
CA GLY A 118 5.84 20.52 12.35
C GLY A 118 4.85 19.87 11.38
N MET A 119 3.66 19.52 11.87
CA MET A 119 2.71 18.70 11.08
C MET A 119 1.26 19.15 11.14
N ASN A 120 0.56 18.98 10.01
CA ASN A 120 -0.88 19.15 9.94
C ASN A 120 -1.60 17.91 10.52
N VAL A 121 -2.92 17.98 10.68
CA VAL A 121 -3.71 16.90 11.29
C VAL A 121 -3.61 15.58 10.51
N ALA A 122 -3.56 15.62 9.18
CA ALA A 122 -3.48 14.42 8.35
C ALA A 122 -2.16 13.68 8.58
N ASP A 123 -1.06 14.41 8.70
CA ASP A 123 0.25 13.82 8.98
C ASP A 123 0.32 13.16 10.35
N ILE A 124 -0.30 13.77 11.37
CA ILE A 124 -0.39 13.22 12.73
C ILE A 124 -1.18 11.90 12.73
N LEU A 125 -2.32 11.87 12.02
CA LEU A 125 -3.15 10.68 11.92
C LEU A 125 -2.45 9.55 11.19
N ALA A 126 -1.85 9.84 10.04
CA ALA A 126 -1.09 8.86 9.27
C ALA A 126 0.02 8.23 10.12
N ARG A 127 0.81 9.04 10.83
CA ARG A 127 1.85 8.53 11.72
C ARG A 127 1.31 7.63 12.81
N LYS A 128 0.21 8.03 13.46
CA LYS A 128 -0.43 7.18 14.48
C LYS A 128 -0.75 5.80 13.90
N TRP A 129 -1.32 5.74 12.70
CA TRP A 129 -1.65 4.45 12.08
C TRP A 129 -0.42 3.62 11.73
N LEU A 130 0.63 4.26 11.21
CA LEU A 130 1.88 3.60 10.85
C LEU A 130 2.58 3.04 12.10
N GLN A 131 2.61 3.80 13.19
CA GLN A 131 3.13 3.35 14.49
C GLN A 131 2.29 2.20 15.08
N GLN A 132 0.96 2.27 14.96
CA GLN A 132 0.07 1.20 15.42
C GLN A 132 0.30 -0.11 14.65
N TRP A 133 0.54 -0.03 13.34
CA TRP A 133 0.92 -1.18 12.53
C TRP A 133 2.30 -1.73 12.91
N ALA A 134 3.31 -0.86 13.05
CA ALA A 134 4.66 -1.26 13.44
C ALA A 134 4.72 -1.95 14.82
N ALA A 135 3.89 -1.49 15.77
CA ALA A 135 3.79 -2.06 17.11
C ALA A 135 3.00 -3.37 17.19
N LEU A 136 2.36 -3.80 16.09
CA LEU A 136 1.52 -4.98 16.05
C LEU A 136 2.35 -6.26 16.20
N LYS A 137 2.01 -7.07 17.21
CA LYS A 137 2.69 -8.36 17.47
C LYS A 137 2.06 -9.54 16.73
N LYS A 138 0.78 -9.41 16.38
CA LYS A 138 -0.01 -10.47 15.75
C LYS A 138 -0.93 -9.88 14.70
N VAL A 139 -0.76 -10.32 13.47
CA VAL A 139 -1.68 -10.10 12.36
C VAL A 139 -2.80 -11.14 12.45
N SER A 140 -4.04 -10.69 12.38
CA SER A 140 -5.21 -11.56 12.40
C SER A 140 -6.20 -11.15 11.31
N PRO A 141 -7.07 -12.07 10.83
CA PRO A 141 -8.08 -11.75 9.84
C PRO A 141 -8.98 -10.56 10.24
N ALA A 142 -9.28 -10.42 11.52
CA ALA A 142 -10.12 -9.35 12.07
C ALA A 142 -9.60 -7.93 11.78
N LEU A 143 -8.29 -7.76 11.54
CA LEU A 143 -7.72 -6.46 11.14
C LEU A 143 -8.12 -6.06 9.73
N PHE A 144 -8.56 -7.01 8.91
CA PHE A 144 -8.97 -6.79 7.53
C PHE A 144 -10.48 -6.89 7.37
N ASP A 145 -11.25 -7.08 8.44
CA ASP A 145 -12.70 -7.19 8.33
C ASP A 145 -13.36 -5.82 8.18
N THR A 146 -14.25 -5.72 7.19
CA THR A 146 -15.17 -4.61 7.03
C THR A 146 -16.61 -5.07 7.29
N THR A 147 -17.56 -4.14 7.36
CA THR A 147 -19.00 -4.46 7.41
C THR A 147 -19.45 -5.32 6.23
N TYR A 148 -18.68 -5.35 5.15
CA TYR A 148 -19.02 -6.08 3.94
C TYR A 148 -18.15 -7.33 3.70
N GLY A 149 -17.37 -7.75 4.69
CA GLY A 149 -16.45 -8.89 4.61
C GLY A 149 -14.99 -8.46 4.52
N PRO A 150 -14.06 -9.40 4.23
CA PRO A 150 -12.63 -9.12 4.23
C PRO A 150 -12.23 -8.08 3.17
N LEU A 151 -11.38 -7.15 3.59
CA LEU A 151 -10.84 -6.07 2.79
C LEU A 151 -10.02 -6.66 1.64
N ARG A 152 -10.31 -6.21 0.42
CA ARG A 152 -9.61 -6.64 -0.80
C ARG A 152 -8.63 -5.59 -1.33
N GLY A 153 -8.58 -4.43 -0.67
CA GLY A 153 -7.75 -3.29 -1.02
C GLY A 153 -8.54 -1.98 -0.99
N TYR A 154 -8.02 -0.98 -1.70
CA TYR A 154 -8.52 0.40 -1.67
C TYR A 154 -8.71 0.96 -3.07
N THR A 155 -9.55 1.98 -3.16
CA THR A 155 -9.70 2.79 -4.38
C THR A 155 -9.37 4.23 -4.04
N PHE A 156 -8.49 4.82 -4.84
CA PHE A 156 -8.08 6.20 -4.73
C PHE A 156 -8.61 6.97 -5.94
N ASP A 157 -9.14 8.17 -5.72
CA ASP A 157 -9.34 9.12 -6.79
C ASP A 157 -7.98 9.46 -7.42
N LEU A 158 -7.92 9.49 -8.76
CA LEU A 158 -6.66 9.73 -9.48
C LEU A 158 -6.00 11.04 -9.02
N LYS A 159 -6.79 12.10 -8.83
CA LYS A 159 -6.30 13.40 -8.37
C LYS A 159 -5.65 13.34 -7.00
N ASP A 160 -6.22 12.53 -6.11
CA ASP A 160 -5.74 12.36 -4.76
C ASP A 160 -4.48 11.49 -4.70
N PHE A 161 -4.45 10.43 -5.50
CA PHE A 161 -3.27 9.58 -5.66
C PHE A 161 -2.06 10.34 -6.24
N MET A 162 -2.31 11.38 -7.04
CA MET A 162 -1.26 12.25 -7.61
C MET A 162 -0.74 13.32 -6.63
N LYS A 163 -1.43 13.59 -5.51
CA LYS A 163 -1.03 14.65 -4.58
C LYS A 163 0.42 14.52 -4.08
N PRO A 164 0.92 13.33 -3.65
CA PRO A 164 2.32 13.18 -3.26
C PRO A 164 3.31 13.65 -4.33
N LEU A 165 2.97 13.47 -5.61
CA LEU A 165 3.85 13.81 -6.73
C LEU A 165 4.03 15.32 -6.92
N SER A 166 3.24 16.19 -6.25
CA SER A 166 3.45 17.64 -6.33
C SER A 166 4.79 18.08 -5.77
N GLU A 167 5.36 17.30 -4.85
CA GLU A 167 6.66 17.60 -4.24
C GLU A 167 7.83 17.40 -5.22
N LEU A 168 7.61 16.62 -6.30
CA LEU A 168 8.62 16.39 -7.33
C LEU A 168 8.96 17.63 -8.17
N LYS A 169 8.17 18.71 -8.08
CA LYS A 169 8.45 19.98 -8.78
C LYS A 169 9.85 20.53 -8.48
N LYS A 170 10.44 20.16 -7.34
CA LYS A 170 11.76 20.61 -6.89
C LYS A 170 12.86 19.55 -7.08
N ALA A 171 12.52 18.36 -7.57
CA ALA A 171 13.46 17.25 -7.70
C ALA A 171 14.33 17.42 -8.95
N SER A 172 15.62 17.12 -8.81
CA SER A 172 16.54 17.01 -9.95
C SER A 172 16.30 15.71 -10.73
N PRO A 173 16.75 15.62 -12.01
CA PRO A 173 16.61 14.39 -12.80
C PRO A 173 17.16 13.13 -12.09
N ALA A 174 18.31 13.23 -11.43
CA ALA A 174 18.89 12.12 -10.68
C ALA A 174 18.02 11.69 -9.48
N GLN A 175 17.31 12.63 -8.84
CA GLN A 175 16.38 12.32 -7.76
C GLN A 175 15.11 11.66 -8.30
N LEU A 176 14.64 12.05 -9.49
CA LEU A 176 13.49 11.40 -10.13
C LEU A 176 13.77 9.95 -10.51
N GLU A 177 15.00 9.63 -10.90
CA GLU A 177 15.41 8.24 -11.22
C GLU A 177 15.46 7.33 -9.98
N GLN A 178 15.70 7.90 -8.80
CA GLN A 178 15.78 7.15 -7.53
C GLN A 178 14.48 7.18 -6.72
N ALA A 179 13.56 8.07 -7.08
CA ALA A 179 12.30 8.25 -6.38
C ALA A 179 11.40 7.01 -6.52
N SER A 180 10.71 6.70 -5.44
CA SER A 180 9.62 5.72 -5.43
C SER A 180 8.37 6.32 -4.83
N LEU A 181 7.21 5.80 -5.23
CA LEU A 181 5.99 5.97 -4.49
C LEU A 181 5.92 4.87 -3.44
N ARG A 182 5.92 5.25 -2.16
CA ARG A 182 5.74 4.32 -1.05
C ARG A 182 4.28 4.25 -0.66
N ILE A 183 3.76 3.03 -0.58
CA ILE A 183 2.48 2.75 0.04
C ILE A 183 2.75 2.02 1.34
N SER A 184 2.63 2.74 2.45
CA SER A 184 2.84 2.20 3.79
C SER A 184 1.56 1.63 4.38
N PHE A 185 1.75 0.64 5.25
CA PHE A 185 0.68 -0.07 5.92
C PHE A 185 0.43 0.56 7.28
N GLY A 186 -0.81 0.97 7.49
CA GLY A 186 -1.26 1.58 8.73
C GLY A 186 -2.37 0.77 9.39
N LEU A 187 -2.65 1.09 10.64
CA LEU A 187 -3.77 0.54 11.37
C LEU A 187 -4.65 1.67 11.93
N HIS A 188 -5.85 1.84 11.39
CA HIS A 188 -6.83 2.80 11.87
C HIS A 188 -7.44 2.31 13.18
N GLU A 189 -7.51 3.16 14.19
CA GLU A 189 -8.24 2.92 15.45
C GLU A 189 -9.55 3.71 15.44
N PHE A 190 -10.68 3.03 15.64
CA PHE A 190 -12.01 3.65 15.66
C PHE A 190 -12.98 2.88 16.56
N TYR A 191 -14.16 3.46 16.80
CA TYR A 191 -15.26 2.81 17.54
C TYR A 191 -16.29 2.27 16.55
N ARG A 192 -16.76 1.03 16.74
CA ARG A 192 -17.81 0.46 15.88
C ARG A 192 -19.17 1.10 16.22
N SER A 193 -19.94 1.42 15.19
CA SER A 193 -21.31 1.90 15.35
C SER A 193 -22.32 0.79 15.68
N THR A 194 -21.94 -0.48 15.49
CA THR A 194 -22.80 -1.66 15.69
C THR A 194 -22.00 -2.84 16.23
N GLY A 195 -22.65 -3.71 17.02
CA GLY A 195 -22.06 -4.90 17.64
C GLY A 195 -22.18 -4.91 19.17
N PRO A 196 -21.77 -5.99 19.84
CA PRO A 196 -21.86 -6.10 21.30
C PRO A 196 -20.96 -5.09 22.05
N ASP A 197 -19.88 -4.63 21.39
CA ASP A 197 -18.85 -3.78 22.00
C ASP A 197 -18.69 -2.45 21.24
N THR A 198 -19.76 -1.63 21.16
CA THR A 198 -19.70 -0.31 20.49
C THR A 198 -18.70 0.65 21.14
N ASP A 199 -18.41 0.44 22.43
CA ASP A 199 -17.47 1.26 23.21
C ASP A 199 -16.03 0.73 23.17
N ALA A 200 -15.80 -0.42 22.51
CA ALA A 200 -14.46 -0.95 22.32
C ALA A 200 -13.79 -0.33 21.08
N LYS A 201 -12.53 0.05 21.26
CA LYS A 201 -11.67 0.43 20.15
C LYS A 201 -11.37 -0.79 19.29
N VAL A 202 -11.66 -0.68 18.01
CA VAL A 202 -11.33 -1.68 17.01
C VAL A 202 -10.30 -1.11 16.04
N HIS A 203 -9.66 -2.03 15.33
CA HIS A 203 -8.63 -1.70 14.36
C HIS A 203 -9.03 -2.18 12.97
N SER A 204 -8.70 -1.38 11.95
CA SER A 204 -8.76 -1.79 10.55
C SER A 204 -7.42 -1.47 9.89
N PHE A 205 -6.94 -2.38 9.06
CA PHE A 205 -5.82 -2.13 8.16
C PHE A 205 -6.10 -0.88 7.30
N GLY A 206 -5.05 -0.22 6.85
CA GLY A 206 -5.07 1.06 6.15
C GLY A 206 -3.85 1.21 5.23
N LEU A 207 -3.96 2.08 4.22
CA LEU A 207 -2.87 2.42 3.33
C LEU A 207 -2.57 3.91 3.39
N VAL A 208 -1.29 4.27 3.48
CA VAL A 208 -0.81 5.65 3.44
C VAL A 208 0.13 5.82 2.26
N VAL A 209 -0.18 6.79 1.39
CA VAL A 209 0.61 7.05 0.17
C VAL A 209 1.50 8.27 0.37
N HIS A 210 2.79 8.14 0.06
CA HIS A 210 3.76 9.23 0.09
C HIS A 210 4.94 8.96 -0.85
N LEU A 211 5.79 9.96 -1.07
CA LEU A 211 7.04 9.79 -1.82
C LEU A 211 8.16 9.31 -0.92
N ALA A 212 9.00 8.43 -1.43
CA ALA A 212 10.20 7.94 -0.75
C ALA A 212 11.44 8.03 -1.67
N ASN A 213 12.61 7.82 -1.06
CA ASN A 213 13.90 7.65 -1.75
C ASN A 213 14.30 8.82 -2.70
N LEU A 214 13.96 10.07 -2.36
CA LEU A 214 14.28 11.27 -3.17
C LEU A 214 15.78 11.65 -3.22
N GLY A 215 16.69 10.73 -2.90
CA GLY A 215 18.13 10.95 -2.82
C GLY A 215 18.54 11.88 -1.65
N ASN A 216 19.60 11.50 -0.93
CA ASN A 216 20.24 12.38 0.06
C ASN A 216 21.01 13.49 -0.67
N ALA A 217 20.33 14.53 -1.12
CA ALA A 217 20.94 15.69 -1.78
C ALA A 217 20.95 16.93 -0.88
N ASN A 218 21.28 16.77 0.41
CA ASN A 218 21.66 17.92 1.23
C ASN A 218 22.87 17.60 2.12
N PRO A 219 24.04 18.25 1.93
CA PRO A 219 25.12 18.26 2.92
C PRO A 219 24.75 19.04 4.20
N ALA A 220 23.54 19.60 4.26
CA ALA A 220 22.95 20.25 5.43
C ALA A 220 21.64 19.56 5.85
N GLY A 221 21.73 18.31 6.32
CA GLY A 221 20.91 17.75 7.40
C GLY A 221 19.39 17.51 7.22
N ALA A 222 18.75 17.91 6.12
CA ALA A 222 17.32 17.62 5.92
C ALA A 222 17.14 16.31 5.14
N ASN A 223 16.73 15.23 5.83
CA ASN A 223 16.29 14.00 5.19
C ASN A 223 14.97 14.28 4.46
N LEU A 224 14.92 14.12 3.13
CA LEU A 224 13.66 14.26 2.40
C LEU A 224 12.62 13.17 2.74
N GLU A 225 13.05 12.04 3.34
CA GLU A 225 12.11 11.08 3.97
C GLU A 225 11.35 11.70 5.17
N GLU A 226 11.88 12.75 5.79
CA GLU A 226 11.32 13.39 6.98
C GLU A 226 10.20 14.39 6.64
N PHE A 227 10.09 14.80 5.36
CA PHE A 227 9.23 15.90 4.92
C PHE A 227 8.17 15.53 3.87
N SER A 228 7.94 14.25 3.54
CA SER A 228 6.85 13.93 2.62
C SER A 228 5.51 14.03 3.35
N PRO A 229 4.60 14.95 2.97
CA PRO A 229 3.27 15.00 3.57
C PRO A 229 2.54 13.68 3.33
N PHE A 230 1.86 13.19 4.37
CA PHE A 230 1.08 11.97 4.28
C PHE A 230 -0.29 12.30 3.69
N TYR A 231 -0.70 11.51 2.69
CA TYR A 231 -2.04 11.63 2.12
C TYR A 231 -2.83 10.38 2.48
N ASP A 232 -3.78 10.54 3.41
CA ASP A 232 -4.85 9.57 3.58
C ASP A 232 -6.07 9.99 2.79
N VAL A 233 -6.38 9.18 1.80
CA VAL A 233 -7.48 9.34 0.85
C VAL A 233 -8.09 7.97 0.54
N SER A 234 -7.81 6.97 1.38
CA SER A 234 -8.13 5.58 1.07
C SER A 234 -9.58 5.28 1.47
N ALA A 235 -10.47 5.21 0.48
CA ALA A 235 -11.80 4.64 0.68
C ALA A 235 -11.69 3.11 0.61
N PRO A 236 -12.04 2.36 1.67
CA PRO A 236 -12.02 0.89 1.62
C PRO A 236 -12.93 0.41 0.49
N CYS A 237 -12.47 -0.57 -0.29
CA CYS A 237 -13.28 -1.06 -1.41
C CYS A 237 -14.49 -1.86 -0.90
N PRO A 238 -15.74 -1.48 -1.24
CA PRO A 238 -16.89 -2.35 -0.99
C PRO A 238 -16.82 -3.65 -1.83
N PRO A 239 -17.63 -4.68 -1.53
CA PRO A 239 -17.51 -6.02 -2.13
C PRO A 239 -17.75 -6.09 -3.63
N THR A 240 -18.43 -5.09 -4.19
CA THR A 240 -18.72 -4.98 -5.63
C THR A 240 -17.60 -4.30 -6.42
N CYS A 241 -16.46 -4.09 -5.78
CA CYS A 241 -15.19 -3.80 -6.43
C CYS A 241 -14.57 -5.05 -7.10
#